data_AF-A0A8T4J4M1-F1
#
_entry.id   AF-A0A8T4J4M1-F1
#
_cell.length_a   1.000
_cell.length_b   1.000
_cell.length_c   1.000
_cell.angle_alpha   90.00
_cell.angle_beta   90.00
_cell.angle_gamma   90.00
#
_symmetry.space_group_name_H-M   'P 1'
#
loop_
_entity.id
_entity.type
_entity.pdbx_description
1 polymer ?
#
loop_
_entity_poly.entity_id
_entity_poly.type
_entity_poly.pdbx_seq_one_letter_code
_entity_poly.pdbx_strand_id
1 'polypeptide(L)'
;DEDGYLSIVGRKKDILITSGGKNVSPAVLEDRMRSRPPVGQCMVVGEGRKYVAALVTLEPDAVEHWLSVRKRPRDTPVAQLRDDPELLA
;
A
#
# COMPACT_ATOMS: atom_id res chain seq x y z
N ASP A 1 -6.91 5.03 18.57
CA ASP A 1 -7.63 5.56 19.75
C ASP A 1 -8.70 4.55 20.16
N GLU A 2 -9.51 4.86 21.18
CA GLU A 2 -10.64 4.01 21.60
C GLU A 2 -11.72 3.85 20.51
N ASP A 3 -11.69 4.72 19.50
CA ASP A 3 -12.57 4.70 18.32
C ASP A 3 -12.04 3.82 17.17
N GLY A 4 -10.88 3.18 17.33
CA GLY A 4 -10.30 2.27 16.33
C GLY A 4 -9.60 2.97 15.17
N TYR A 5 -9.36 4.29 15.25
CA TYR A 5 -8.58 4.98 14.24
C TYR A 5 -7.08 4.72 14.41
N LEU A 6 -6.42 4.55 13.27
CA LEU A 6 -4.98 4.42 13.15
C LEU A 6 -4.36 5.81 13.17
N SER A 7 -3.54 6.11 14.19
CA SER A 7 -2.77 7.35 14.27
C SER A 7 -1.32 7.10 13.83
N ILE A 8 -0.85 7.87 12.85
CA ILE A 8 0.53 7.78 12.33
C ILE A 8 1.33 8.94 12.92
N VAL A 9 2.25 8.64 13.84
CA VAL A 9 3.08 9.64 14.55
C VAL A 9 4.42 9.94 13.84
N GLY A 10 4.60 9.43 12.62
CA GLY A 10 5.86 9.52 11.88
C GLY A 10 6.91 8.51 12.38
N ARG A 11 8.06 8.49 11.70
CA ARG A 11 9.16 7.55 11.99
C ARG A 11 10.35 8.30 12.57
N LYS A 12 10.77 7.95 13.80
CA LYS A 12 11.99 8.49 14.43
C LYS A 12 13.28 7.93 13.84
N LYS A 13 13.19 6.75 13.21
CA LYS A 13 14.28 6.02 12.54
C LYS A 13 13.73 5.43 11.25
N ASP A 14 14.58 5.28 10.23
CA ASP A 14 14.16 4.73 8.93
C ASP A 14 14.16 3.19 8.86
N ILE A 15 14.28 2.51 10.00
CA ILE A 15 14.22 1.06 10.12
C ILE A 15 12.99 0.66 10.94
N LEU A 16 12.29 -0.38 10.50
CA LEU A 16 11.28 -1.08 11.30
C LEU A 16 11.92 -2.32 11.94
N ILE A 17 11.63 -2.55 13.23
CA ILE A 17 12.05 -3.76 13.92
C ILE A 17 10.82 -4.62 14.21
N THR A 18 10.80 -5.82 13.62
CA THR A 18 9.71 -6.79 13.86
C THR A 18 9.82 -7.40 15.26
N SER A 19 8.76 -8.05 15.75
CA SER A 19 8.77 -8.74 17.06
C SER A 19 9.82 -9.87 17.15
N GLY A 20 10.30 -10.37 16.01
CA GLY A 20 11.39 -11.35 15.93
C GLY A 20 12.79 -10.73 15.87
N GLY A 21 12.92 -9.42 16.02
CA GLY A 21 14.19 -8.70 15.97
C GLY A 21 14.75 -8.49 14.55
N LYS A 22 13.99 -8.80 13.49
CA LYS A 22 14.43 -8.50 12.12
C LYS A 22 14.29 -7.01 11.84
N ASN A 23 15.36 -6.44 11.27
CA ASN A 23 15.40 -5.08 10.76
C ASN A 23 14.88 -5.05 9.32
N VAL A 24 13.91 -4.18 9.05
CA VAL A 24 13.32 -3.95 7.72
C VAL A 24 13.54 -2.50 7.35
N SER A 25 14.03 -2.24 6.14
CA SER A 25 14.08 -0.89 5.55
C SER A 25 12.84 -0.70 4.66
N PRO A 26 11.88 0.15 5.05
CA PRO A 26 10.67 0.38 4.27
C PRO A 26 10.90 0.97 2.89
N ALA A 27 11.82 1.92 2.75
CA ALA A 27 12.01 2.69 1.52
C ALA A 27 12.14 1.76 0.29
N VAL A 28 12.91 0.67 0.42
CA VAL A 28 13.10 -0.30 -0.67
C VAL A 28 11.78 -0.98 -1.08
N LEU A 29 10.94 -1.36 -0.11
CA LEU A 29 9.63 -1.96 -0.38
C LEU A 29 8.65 -0.93 -0.93
N GLU A 30 8.63 0.28 -0.35
CA GLU A 30 7.75 1.38 -0.75
C GLU A 30 8.03 1.82 -2.19
N ASP A 31 9.29 2.02 -2.55
CA ASP A 31 9.71 2.40 -3.90
C ASP A 31 9.40 1.28 -4.91
N ARG A 32 9.64 0.03 -4.54
CA ARG A 32 9.32 -1.11 -5.40
C ARG A 32 7.81 -1.22 -5.66
N MET A 33 6.98 -0.90 -4.68
CA MET A 33 5.53 -0.88 -4.87
C MET A 33 5.10 0.33 -5.71
N ARG A 34 5.61 1.53 -5.44
CA ARG A 34 5.31 2.75 -6.23
C ARG A 34 5.72 2.67 -7.69
N SER A 35 6.73 1.87 -8.03
CA SER A 35 7.11 1.65 -9.43
C SER A 35 6.16 0.76 -10.23
N ARG A 36 5.08 0.24 -9.61
CA ARG A 36 4.09 -0.64 -10.24
C ARG A 36 2.73 0.07 -10.33
N PRO A 37 2.35 0.61 -11.50
CA PRO A 37 0.99 1.13 -11.70
C PRO A 37 -0.07 0.04 -11.42
N PRO A 38 -1.21 0.38 -10.79
CA PRO A 38 -1.70 1.74 -10.50
C PRO A 38 -1.40 2.23 -9.08
N VAL A 39 -0.33 1.75 -8.42
CA VAL A 39 0.06 2.23 -7.07
C VAL A 39 0.49 3.69 -7.11
N GLY A 40 -0.13 4.52 -6.27
CA GLY A 40 0.23 5.93 -6.08
C GLY A 40 1.19 6.13 -4.90
N GLN A 41 0.70 5.90 -3.67
CA GLN A 41 1.52 5.96 -2.44
C GLN A 41 1.60 4.58 -1.79
N CYS A 42 2.73 4.30 -1.14
CA CYS A 42 2.94 3.09 -0.36
C CYS A 42 3.66 3.46 0.93
N MET A 43 3.15 2.98 2.06
CA MET A 43 3.78 3.12 3.37
C MET A 43 3.81 1.78 4.08
N VAL A 44 5.00 1.30 4.43
CA VAL A 44 5.16 0.02 5.14
C VAL A 44 4.98 0.24 6.64
N VAL A 45 4.23 -0.66 7.26
CA VAL A 45 3.91 -0.68 8.70
C VAL A 45 4.25 -2.03 9.30
N GLY A 46 4.48 -2.10 10.61
CA GLY A 46 4.76 -3.38 11.29
C GLY A 46 5.78 -3.34 12.43
N GLU A 47 6.09 -2.17 12.98
CA GLU A 47 6.96 -2.05 14.17
C GLU A 47 6.43 -2.94 15.30
N GLY A 48 7.31 -3.77 15.86
CA GLY A 48 6.99 -4.71 16.94
C GLY A 48 5.99 -5.81 16.56
N ARG A 49 5.67 -6.00 15.26
CA ARG A 49 4.76 -7.05 14.78
C ARG A 49 5.54 -8.23 14.18
N LYS A 50 4.90 -9.41 14.12
CA LYS A 50 5.50 -10.64 13.53
C LYS A 50 5.71 -10.55 12.01
N TYR A 51 5.02 -9.63 11.37
CA TYR A 51 5.05 -9.39 9.93
C TYR A 51 4.98 -7.90 9.66
N VAL A 52 5.38 -7.51 8.45
CA VAL A 52 5.15 -6.17 7.91
C VAL A 52 3.93 -6.20 7.00
N ALA A 53 3.24 -5.07 6.91
CA ALA A 53 2.14 -4.82 5.98
C ALA A 53 2.39 -3.47 5.28
N ALA A 54 1.57 -3.12 4.31
CA ALA A 54 1.65 -1.82 3.63
C ALA A 54 0.27 -1.19 3.50
N LEU A 55 0.20 0.12 3.71
CA LEU A 55 -0.93 0.95 3.29
C LEU A 55 -0.62 1.46 1.88
N VAL A 56 -1.54 1.21 0.95
CA VAL A 56 -1.38 1.56 -0.45
C VAL A 56 -2.55 2.44 -0.89
N THR A 57 -2.25 3.51 -1.63
CA THR A 57 -3.25 4.28 -2.37
C THR A 57 -3.10 4.01 -3.85
N LEU A 58 -4.20 4.13 -4.59
CA LEU A 58 -4.18 4.02 -6.05
C LEU A 58 -4.15 5.42 -6.67
N GLU A 59 -3.38 5.57 -7.74
CA GLU A 59 -3.31 6.80 -8.51
C GLU A 59 -4.46 6.83 -9.54
N PRO A 60 -5.40 7.81 -9.49
CA PRO A 60 -6.61 7.80 -10.32
C PRO A 60 -6.34 7.67 -11.82
N ASP A 61 -5.40 8.44 -12.36
CA ASP A 61 -5.07 8.42 -13.79
C ASP A 61 -4.46 7.06 -14.21
N ALA A 62 -3.64 6.47 -13.33
CA ALA A 62 -3.06 5.16 -13.56
C ALA A 62 -4.11 4.03 -13.46
N VAL A 63 -5.08 4.15 -12.56
CA VAL A 63 -6.23 3.24 -12.46
C VAL A 63 -7.05 3.30 -13.75
N GLU A 64 -7.33 4.49 -14.24
CA GLU A 64 -8.10 4.68 -15.47
C GLU A 64 -7.41 4.01 -16.68
N HIS A 65 -6.10 4.20 -16.80
CA HIS A 65 -5.29 3.52 -17.81
C HIS A 65 -5.29 1.99 -17.63
N TRP A 66 -5.10 1.51 -16.39
CA TRP A 66 -5.10 0.09 -16.05
C TRP A 66 -6.43 -0.60 -16.41
N LEU A 67 -7.56 0.08 -16.18
CA LEU A 67 -8.91 -0.36 -16.57
C LEU A 67 -9.06 -0.40 -18.09
N SER A 68 -8.59 0.64 -18.78
CA SER A 68 -8.67 0.73 -20.25
C SER A 68 -7.90 -0.41 -20.94
N VAL A 69 -6.68 -0.72 -20.49
CA VAL A 69 -5.88 -1.83 -21.05
C VAL A 69 -6.56 -3.18 -20.85
N ARG A 70 -7.37 -3.33 -19.80
CA ARG A 70 -8.15 -4.53 -19.47
C ARG A 70 -9.57 -4.53 -20.05
N LYS A 71 -9.91 -3.55 -20.88
CA LYS A 71 -11.25 -3.39 -21.50
C LYS A 71 -12.38 -3.29 -20.46
N ARG A 72 -12.12 -2.64 -19.33
CA ARG A 72 -13.08 -2.40 -18.25
C ARG A 72 -13.60 -0.95 -18.29
N PRO A 73 -14.78 -0.67 -17.70
CA PRO A 73 -15.31 0.69 -17.61
C PRO A 73 -14.34 1.61 -16.86
N ARG A 74 -13.96 2.74 -17.47
CA ARG A 74 -12.99 3.72 -16.91
C ARG A 74 -13.53 4.42 -15.66
N ASP A 75 -14.85 4.48 -15.52
CA ASP A 75 -15.59 5.06 -14.40
C ASP A 75 -15.84 4.06 -13.26
N THR A 76 -15.22 2.87 -13.30
CA THR A 76 -15.32 1.89 -12.20
C THR A 76 -14.90 2.53 -10.87
N PRO A 77 -15.77 2.57 -9.85
CA PRO A 77 -15.42 3.16 -8.57
C PRO A 77 -14.24 2.44 -7.92
N VAL A 78 -13.24 3.20 -7.44
CA VAL A 78 -12.02 2.67 -6.79
C VAL A 78 -12.36 1.73 -5.61
N ALA A 79 -13.46 1.99 -4.90
CA ALA A 79 -13.91 1.13 -3.81
C ALA A 79 -14.18 -0.32 -4.23
N GLN A 80 -14.60 -0.55 -5.49
CA GLN A 80 -14.83 -1.89 -6.03
C GLN A 80 -13.52 -2.60 -6.35
N LEU A 81 -12.44 -1.85 -6.61
CA LEU A 81 -11.13 -2.41 -6.93
C LEU A 81 -10.41 -2.98 -5.70
N ARG A 82 -10.84 -2.60 -4.48
CA ARG A 82 -10.23 -3.08 -3.23
C ARG A 82 -10.16 -4.60 -3.15
N ASP A 83 -11.22 -5.27 -3.59
CA ASP A 83 -11.38 -6.72 -3.48
C ASP A 83 -11.20 -7.41 -4.86
N ASP A 84 -10.62 -6.71 -5.83
CA ASP A 84 -10.48 -7.18 -7.20
C ASP A 84 -9.27 -8.14 -7.34
N PRO A 85 -9.49 -9.40 -7.75
CA PRO A 85 -8.42 -10.39 -7.78
C PRO A 85 -7.36 -10.09 -8.83
N GLU A 86 -7.67 -9.38 -9.92
CA GLU A 86 -6.67 -9.00 -10.93
C GLU A 86 -5.80 -7.84 -10.46
N LEU A 87 -6.34 -6.96 -9.62
CA LEU A 87 -5.54 -5.88 -9.01
C LEU A 87 -4.65 -6.41 -7.89
N LEU A 88 -5.12 -7.42 -7.15
CA LEU A 88 -4.40 -8.02 -6.02
C LEU A 88 -3.36 -9.08 -6.42
N ALA A 89 -3.31 -9.49 -7.70
CA ALA A 89 -2.43 -10.54 -8.22
C ALA A 89 -0.97 -10.10 -8.51
#